data_AF-A0A6L6BX52-F1
#
_entry.id   AF-A0A6L6BX52-F1
#
_cell.length_a   1.000
_cell.length_b   1.000
_cell.length_c   1.000
_cell.angle_alpha   90.00
_cell.angle_beta   90.00
_cell.angle_gamma   90.00
#
_symmetry.space_group_name_H-M   'P 1'
#
loop_
_entity.id
_entity.type
_entity.pdbx_description
1 polymer ?
#
loop_
_entity_poly.entity_id
_entity_poly.type
_entity_poly.pdbx_seq_one_letter_code
_entity_poly.pdbx_strand_id
1 'polypeptide(L)'
;MSTDLSTDSFSSAVADSLDGPAWLRERRHAAVEDAARMAFPSTDSEEWRYSRIGDLDLEQFAMIPARDVDAAHTTDEIPLAVSDFIKELGQLGGSVVVYNGRIVSTQLSDELLQQGVVFGAVPEDATPKGAAEVLGAVMHEAPDLFGAYNDAFGADPVVLDVPRNLVINLPLAVVFYVDVADSITFPRLSVRGGENSQFSFIEASLSSDVPAVVAPVTEVAVGGAARVSHSALQDVGPQVWQVGTFLAEVGQNATLDAALAAIGGSYARLRMDCRLVGRGASGNLSSAYFGDDHQMLDLRTFQEHQAADTTSKLLFKGA
;
A
#
# COMPACT_ATOMS: atom_id res chain seq x y z
N MET A 1 2.91 -23.72 -28.32
CA MET A 1 1.91 -22.93 -29.07
C MET A 1 2.00 -21.53 -28.50
N SER A 2 2.28 -20.56 -29.35
CA SER A 2 2.48 -19.15 -28.99
C SER A 2 1.20 -18.61 -28.37
N THR A 3 1.20 -18.36 -27.06
CA THR A 3 0.19 -17.57 -26.36
C THR A 3 0.60 -16.11 -26.47
N ASP A 4 0.21 -15.52 -27.59
CA ASP A 4 0.16 -14.08 -27.79
C ASP A 4 -1.32 -13.70 -27.61
N LEU A 5 -1.62 -12.80 -26.67
CA LEU A 5 -2.92 -12.18 -26.30
C LEU A 5 -3.50 -12.55 -24.91
N SER A 6 -2.99 -11.85 -23.89
CA SER A 6 -3.76 -11.21 -22.78
C SER A 6 -3.14 -9.86 -22.35
N THR A 7 -2.23 -9.31 -23.16
CA THR A 7 -1.42 -8.10 -22.92
C THR A 7 -2.19 -6.78 -22.92
N ASP A 8 -3.52 -6.77 -23.15
CA ASP A 8 -4.29 -5.53 -23.24
C ASP A 8 -4.60 -4.90 -21.86
N SER A 9 -4.77 -5.70 -20.80
CA SER A 9 -5.17 -5.18 -19.47
C SER A 9 -4.04 -4.47 -18.70
N PHE A 10 -2.78 -4.78 -19.01
CA PHE A 10 -1.59 -4.20 -18.34
C PHE A 10 -0.63 -3.61 -19.38
N SER A 11 -1.10 -2.58 -20.09
CA SER A 11 -0.38 -1.94 -21.19
C SER A 11 -0.04 -0.48 -20.92
N SER A 12 0.89 0.10 -21.69
CA SER A 12 1.17 1.55 -21.63
C SER A 12 -0.08 2.39 -21.89
N ALA A 13 -0.99 1.93 -22.75
CA ALA A 13 -2.25 2.62 -23.04
C ALA A 13 -3.16 2.71 -21.80
N VAL A 14 -3.21 1.65 -20.98
CA VAL A 14 -3.95 1.66 -19.71
C VAL A 14 -3.27 2.62 -18.72
N ALA A 15 -1.94 2.55 -18.58
CA ALA A 15 -1.20 3.47 -17.72
C ALA A 15 -1.38 4.96 -18.12
N ASP A 16 -1.41 5.24 -19.43
CA ASP A 16 -1.65 6.58 -19.99
C ASP A 16 -3.08 7.09 -19.78
N SER A 17 -4.05 6.19 -19.57
CA SER A 17 -5.45 6.54 -19.28
C SER A 17 -5.67 6.98 -17.83
N LEU A 18 -4.70 6.74 -16.94
CA LEU A 18 -4.80 7.12 -15.53
C LEU A 18 -4.42 8.60 -15.32
N ASP A 19 -5.27 9.31 -14.60
CA ASP A 19 -5.10 10.74 -14.30
C ASP A 19 -3.86 11.01 -13.42
N GLY A 20 -3.33 12.23 -13.51
CA GLY A 20 -2.25 12.70 -12.65
C GLY A 20 -1.28 13.68 -13.32
N PRO A 21 -0.38 14.28 -12.54
CA PRO A 21 0.64 15.19 -13.06
C PRO A 21 1.59 14.49 -14.02
N ALA A 22 2.23 15.27 -14.91
CA ALA A 22 3.11 14.75 -15.95
C ALA A 22 4.23 13.81 -15.41
N TRP A 23 4.80 14.12 -14.25
CA TRP A 23 5.84 13.28 -13.63
C TRP A 23 5.31 11.93 -13.17
N LEU A 24 4.04 11.85 -12.74
CA LEU A 24 3.42 10.60 -12.31
C LEU A 24 3.12 9.71 -13.52
N ARG A 25 2.67 10.33 -14.62
CA ARG A 25 2.50 9.62 -15.90
C ARG A 25 3.81 9.06 -16.44
N GLU A 26 4.90 9.84 -16.37
CA GLU A 26 6.24 9.38 -16.74
C GLU A 26 6.71 8.21 -15.86
N ARG A 27 6.51 8.30 -14.54
CA ARG A 27 6.79 7.20 -13.61
C ARG A 27 6.03 5.93 -13.98
N ARG A 28 4.72 6.04 -14.25
CA ARG A 28 3.90 4.89 -14.65
C ARG A 28 4.41 4.25 -15.95
N HIS A 29 4.77 5.06 -16.95
CA HIS A 29 5.32 4.56 -18.21
C HIS A 29 6.63 3.79 -17.99
N ALA A 30 7.55 4.32 -17.17
CA ALA A 30 8.77 3.62 -16.80
C ALA A 30 8.48 2.29 -16.08
N ALA A 31 7.52 2.29 -15.15
CA ALA A 31 7.11 1.09 -14.43
C ALA A 31 6.48 0.02 -15.33
N VAL A 32 5.74 0.39 -16.38
CA VAL A 32 5.26 -0.55 -17.41
C VAL A 32 6.43 -1.23 -18.11
N GLU A 33 7.46 -0.46 -18.48
CA GLU A 33 8.67 -1.01 -19.10
C GLU A 33 9.44 -1.93 -18.17
N ASP A 34 9.53 -1.60 -16.87
CA ASP A 34 10.12 -2.46 -15.85
C ASP A 34 9.34 -3.76 -15.70
N ALA A 35 8.01 -3.68 -15.57
CA ALA A 35 7.14 -4.84 -15.45
C ALA A 35 7.26 -5.79 -16.66
N ALA A 36 7.39 -5.25 -17.88
CA ALA A 36 7.57 -6.05 -19.09
C ALA A 36 8.88 -6.86 -19.12
N ARG A 37 9.87 -6.49 -18.29
CA ARG A 37 11.14 -7.22 -18.14
C ARG A 37 11.11 -8.25 -17.00
N MET A 38 10.08 -8.22 -16.15
CA MET A 38 9.95 -9.10 -15.00
C MET A 38 9.19 -10.38 -15.38
N ALA A 39 9.60 -11.51 -14.80
CA ALA A 39 8.85 -12.74 -14.91
C ALA A 39 7.72 -12.75 -13.86
N PHE A 40 6.61 -13.39 -14.21
CA PHE A 40 5.61 -13.75 -13.21
C PHE A 40 6.27 -14.64 -12.13
N PRO A 41 6.00 -14.43 -10.84
CA PRO A 41 6.67 -15.20 -9.80
C PRO A 41 6.38 -16.69 -9.92
N SER A 42 7.39 -17.52 -9.63
CA SER A 42 7.31 -18.98 -9.74
C SER A 42 7.81 -19.64 -8.46
N THR A 43 7.18 -20.75 -8.08
CA THR A 43 7.60 -21.61 -6.97
C THR A 43 8.99 -22.23 -7.16
N ASP A 44 9.57 -22.15 -8.36
CA ASP A 44 10.97 -22.53 -8.61
C ASP A 44 11.96 -21.55 -7.95
N SER A 45 11.54 -20.31 -7.72
CA SER A 45 12.35 -19.29 -7.04
C SER A 45 12.28 -19.45 -5.51
N GLU A 46 13.40 -19.23 -4.83
CA GLU A 46 13.50 -19.40 -3.37
C GLU A 46 12.46 -18.54 -2.62
N GLU A 47 12.21 -17.32 -3.10
CA GLU A 47 11.29 -16.36 -2.49
C GLU A 47 9.82 -16.81 -2.52
N TRP A 48 9.47 -17.67 -3.48
CA TRP A 48 8.09 -18.12 -3.75
C TRP A 48 7.90 -19.63 -3.58
N ARG A 49 8.93 -20.37 -3.16
CA ARG A 49 8.91 -21.85 -3.05
C ARG A 49 7.71 -22.41 -2.29
N TYR A 50 7.27 -21.74 -1.23
CA TYR A 50 6.16 -22.20 -0.37
C TYR A 50 4.85 -21.43 -0.62
N SER A 51 4.80 -20.61 -1.67
CA SER A 51 3.61 -19.87 -2.06
C SER A 51 2.69 -20.69 -2.94
N ARG A 52 1.43 -20.28 -3.03
CA ARG A 52 0.46 -20.76 -4.02
C ARG A 52 0.43 -19.90 -5.29
N ILE A 53 1.48 -19.12 -5.56
CA ILE A 53 1.44 -18.13 -6.64
C ILE A 53 1.21 -18.74 -8.02
N GLY A 54 1.59 -20.01 -8.22
CA GLY A 54 1.32 -20.74 -9.46
C GLY A 54 -0.15 -21.12 -9.68
N ASP A 55 -1.01 -21.05 -8.66
CA ASP A 55 -2.45 -21.28 -8.79
C ASP A 55 -3.20 -20.01 -9.25
N LEU A 56 -2.56 -18.83 -9.19
CA LEU A 56 -3.17 -17.57 -9.57
C LEU A 56 -3.20 -17.43 -11.08
N ASP A 57 -4.39 -17.55 -11.66
CA ASP A 57 -4.64 -17.20 -13.06
C ASP A 57 -4.97 -15.71 -13.15
N LEU A 58 -3.94 -14.89 -13.35
CA LEU A 58 -4.08 -13.43 -13.40
C LEU A 58 -4.94 -12.96 -14.58
N GLU A 59 -5.08 -13.77 -15.65
CA GLU A 59 -5.85 -13.41 -16.84
C GLU A 59 -7.36 -13.35 -16.59
N GLN A 60 -7.84 -13.94 -15.50
CA GLN A 60 -9.24 -13.86 -15.08
C GLN A 60 -9.61 -12.48 -14.52
N PHE A 61 -8.62 -11.67 -14.14
CA PHE A 61 -8.84 -10.41 -13.45
C PHE A 61 -8.56 -9.22 -14.36
N ALA A 62 -9.45 -8.22 -14.32
CA ALA A 62 -9.28 -6.99 -15.07
C ALA A 62 -9.18 -5.78 -14.14
N MET A 63 -8.44 -4.75 -14.58
CA MET A 63 -8.48 -3.47 -13.89
C MET A 63 -9.88 -2.89 -13.96
N ILE A 64 -10.32 -2.28 -12.86
CA ILE A 64 -11.58 -1.56 -12.80
C ILE A 64 -11.41 -0.29 -13.64
N PRO A 65 -12.18 -0.10 -14.74
CA PRO A 65 -12.04 1.07 -15.58
C PRO A 65 -12.19 2.35 -14.77
N ALA A 66 -11.47 3.41 -15.17
CA ALA A 66 -11.80 4.75 -14.74
C ALA A 66 -13.29 4.96 -15.02
N ARG A 67 -14.07 5.33 -13.99
CA ARG A 67 -15.52 5.51 -14.14
C ARG A 67 -15.77 6.40 -15.35
N ASP A 68 -16.65 5.95 -16.25
CA ASP A 68 -17.30 6.85 -17.18
C ASP A 68 -18.00 7.89 -16.31
N VAL A 69 -17.59 9.15 -16.40
CA VAL A 69 -18.08 10.25 -15.53
C VAL A 69 -19.63 10.38 -15.61
N ASP A 70 -20.23 9.82 -16.68
CA ASP A 70 -21.66 9.79 -16.94
C ASP A 70 -22.39 8.49 -16.54
N ALA A 71 -21.68 7.41 -16.16
CA ALA A 71 -22.30 6.16 -15.73
C ALA A 71 -22.62 6.22 -14.22
N ALA A 72 -23.78 6.81 -13.93
CA ALA A 72 -24.35 6.95 -12.59
C ALA A 72 -24.47 5.61 -11.83
N HIS A 73 -23.43 5.26 -11.09
CA HIS A 73 -23.60 4.99 -9.67
C HIS A 73 -23.36 6.29 -8.93
N THR A 74 -24.41 7.10 -8.83
CA THR A 74 -24.61 7.99 -7.70
C THR A 74 -24.60 7.13 -6.45
N THR A 75 -23.44 7.05 -5.82
CA THR A 75 -23.38 7.05 -4.38
C THR A 75 -22.03 7.65 -4.03
N ASP A 76 -22.07 8.93 -3.67
CA ASP A 76 -21.19 9.54 -2.66
C ASP A 76 -21.25 8.79 -1.30
N GLU A 77 -21.71 7.53 -1.28
CA GLU A 77 -21.90 6.71 -0.10
C GLU A 77 -20.75 5.72 -0.04
N ILE A 78 -19.86 6.01 0.90
CA ILE A 78 -18.88 5.05 1.42
C ILE A 78 -19.66 3.80 1.85
N PRO A 79 -19.30 2.58 1.38
CA PRO A 79 -19.98 1.35 1.75
C PRO A 79 -20.18 1.27 3.27
N LEU A 80 -21.33 0.75 3.72
CA LEU A 80 -21.68 0.76 5.15
C LEU A 80 -20.62 0.07 6.00
N ALA A 81 -20.05 -1.04 5.51
CA ALA A 81 -18.95 -1.75 6.15
C ALA A 81 -17.73 -0.84 6.41
N VAL A 82 -17.36 0.00 5.44
CA VAL A 82 -16.25 0.97 5.57
C VAL A 82 -16.63 2.11 6.51
N SER A 83 -17.84 2.64 6.38
CA SER A 83 -18.35 3.71 7.26
C SER A 83 -18.41 3.27 8.72
N ASP A 84 -18.84 2.04 8.99
CA ASP A 84 -18.92 1.49 10.34
C ASP A 84 -17.53 1.19 10.89
N PHE A 85 -16.63 0.61 10.08
CA PHE A 85 -15.24 0.42 10.46
C PHE A 85 -14.57 1.75 10.88
N ILE A 86 -14.72 2.82 10.08
CA ILE A 86 -14.15 4.14 10.42
C ILE A 86 -14.71 4.67 11.74
N LYS A 87 -16.01 4.45 12.04
CA LYS A 87 -16.60 4.84 13.33
C LYS A 87 -16.00 4.03 14.48
N GLU A 88 -15.74 2.75 14.28
CA GLU A 88 -15.13 1.86 15.29
C GLU A 88 -13.68 2.25 15.63
N LEU A 89 -12.93 2.82 14.67
CA LEU A 89 -11.60 3.38 14.93
C LEU A 89 -11.62 4.56 15.92
N GLY A 90 -12.79 5.18 16.14
CA GLY A 90 -12.97 6.28 17.07
C GLY A 90 -12.49 7.62 16.50
N GLN A 91 -11.83 8.42 17.33
CA GLN A 91 -11.42 9.77 16.95
C GLN A 91 -10.15 9.75 16.09
N LEU A 92 -10.23 10.33 14.89
CA LEU A 92 -9.13 10.41 13.93
C LEU A 92 -8.70 11.87 13.69
N GLY A 93 -7.42 12.08 13.36
CA GLY A 93 -6.91 13.37 12.88
C GLY A 93 -7.24 13.65 11.41
N GLY A 94 -7.56 12.57 10.68
CA GLY A 94 -7.89 12.56 9.26
C GLY A 94 -8.12 11.12 8.78
N SER A 95 -8.81 10.98 7.65
CA SER A 95 -9.08 9.70 7.00
C SER A 95 -9.10 9.81 5.48
N VAL A 96 -8.60 8.80 4.79
CA VAL A 96 -8.74 8.63 3.34
C VAL A 96 -9.43 7.31 3.06
N VAL A 97 -10.42 7.32 2.17
CA VAL A 97 -11.09 6.10 1.70
C VAL A 97 -10.80 5.92 0.23
N VAL A 98 -10.25 4.77 -0.11
CA VAL A 98 -10.00 4.32 -1.47
C VAL A 98 -10.93 3.16 -1.76
N TYR A 99 -11.84 3.35 -2.71
CA TYR A 99 -12.83 2.38 -3.09
C TYR A 99 -12.58 1.94 -4.53
N ASN A 100 -12.35 0.63 -4.74
CA ASN A 100 -12.11 0.04 -6.05
C ASN A 100 -10.95 0.75 -6.80
N GLY A 101 -9.88 1.08 -6.07
CA GLY A 101 -8.69 1.75 -6.59
C GLY A 101 -8.76 3.28 -6.71
N ARG A 102 -9.90 3.90 -6.38
CA ARG A 102 -10.09 5.37 -6.48
C ARG A 102 -10.34 6.02 -5.13
N ILE A 103 -9.76 7.19 -4.89
CA ILE A 103 -10.04 7.98 -3.68
C ILE A 103 -11.46 8.54 -3.77
N VAL A 104 -12.32 8.18 -2.82
CA VAL A 104 -13.72 8.63 -2.74
C VAL A 104 -13.99 9.54 -1.55
N SER A 105 -13.09 9.57 -0.56
CA SER A 105 -13.19 10.47 0.58
C SER A 105 -11.81 10.85 1.07
N THR A 106 -11.63 12.12 1.42
CA THR A 106 -10.44 12.63 2.10
C THR A 106 -10.91 13.62 3.17
N GLN A 107 -10.49 13.38 4.40
CA GLN A 107 -10.78 14.23 5.55
C GLN A 107 -9.47 14.48 6.28
N LEU A 108 -9.21 15.74 6.62
CA LEU A 108 -8.08 16.15 7.43
C LEU A 108 -8.53 17.33 8.27
N SER A 109 -8.18 17.37 9.55
CA SER A 109 -8.52 18.52 10.39
C SER A 109 -7.86 19.80 9.86
N ASP A 110 -8.58 20.93 9.96
CA ASP A 110 -8.06 22.24 9.56
C ASP A 110 -6.75 22.59 10.27
N GLU A 111 -6.58 22.14 11.52
CA GLU A 111 -5.36 22.33 12.29
C GLU A 111 -4.16 21.63 11.65
N LEU A 112 -4.30 20.35 11.28
CA LEU A 112 -3.22 19.60 10.62
C LEU A 112 -2.91 20.14 9.23
N LEU A 113 -3.94 20.54 8.48
CA LEU A 113 -3.77 21.19 7.18
C LEU A 113 -2.96 22.49 7.31
N GLN A 114 -3.29 23.35 8.31
CA GLN A 114 -2.55 24.58 8.58
C GLN A 114 -1.12 24.35 9.08
N GLN A 115 -0.86 23.21 9.73
CA GLN A 115 0.47 22.77 10.14
C GLN A 115 1.29 22.17 8.99
N GLY A 116 0.72 22.05 7.79
CA GLY A 116 1.40 21.60 6.58
C GLY A 116 1.38 20.10 6.37
N VAL A 117 0.50 19.35 7.04
CA VAL A 117 0.30 17.93 6.77
C VAL A 117 -0.37 17.78 5.41
N VAL A 118 0.18 16.91 4.57
CA VAL A 118 -0.45 16.48 3.32
C VAL A 118 -1.03 15.11 3.54
N PHE A 119 -2.33 14.94 3.27
CA PHE A 119 -2.99 13.64 3.36
C PHE A 119 -4.06 13.47 2.29
N GLY A 120 -3.89 12.51 1.39
CA GLY A 120 -4.85 12.22 0.31
C GLY A 120 -4.20 12.07 -1.05
N ALA A 121 -4.95 12.45 -2.09
CA ALA A 121 -4.51 12.33 -3.48
C ALA A 121 -3.28 13.19 -3.78
N VAL A 122 -2.50 12.76 -4.77
CA VAL A 122 -1.46 13.59 -5.39
C VAL A 122 -2.14 14.72 -6.19
N PRO A 123 -1.90 16.01 -5.87
CA PRO A 123 -2.48 17.11 -6.64
C PRO A 123 -2.04 17.10 -8.12
N GLU A 124 -2.93 17.46 -9.04
CA GLU A 124 -2.61 17.54 -10.48
C GLU A 124 -1.50 18.56 -10.80
N ASP A 125 -1.39 19.61 -9.99
CA ASP A 125 -0.37 20.65 -10.10
C ASP A 125 0.88 20.37 -9.26
N ALA A 126 0.94 19.19 -8.62
CA ALA A 126 2.08 18.80 -7.81
C ALA A 126 3.35 18.82 -8.65
N THR A 127 4.30 19.66 -8.25
CA THR A 127 5.64 19.65 -8.84
C THR A 127 6.37 18.36 -8.43
N PRO A 128 7.50 18.03 -9.08
CA PRO A 128 8.40 16.97 -8.61
C PRO A 128 8.95 17.17 -7.19
N LYS A 129 8.67 18.31 -6.52
CA LYS A 129 8.94 18.53 -5.10
C LYS A 129 7.67 18.29 -4.28
N GLY A 130 7.79 17.76 -3.07
CA GLY A 130 6.65 17.42 -2.21
C GLY A 130 6.16 15.99 -2.45
N ALA A 131 4.94 15.81 -2.99
CA ALA A 131 4.34 14.49 -3.18
C ALA A 131 5.22 13.51 -4.00
N ALA A 132 5.90 14.01 -5.04
CA ALA A 132 6.83 13.20 -5.84
C ALA A 132 8.13 12.83 -5.09
N GLU A 133 8.48 13.54 -4.02
CA GLU A 133 9.58 13.14 -3.12
C GLU A 133 9.13 12.10 -2.08
N VAL A 134 7.83 11.85 -1.96
CA VAL A 134 7.25 10.86 -1.03
C VAL A 134 6.90 9.58 -1.79
N LEU A 135 6.24 9.68 -2.94
CA LEU A 135 5.92 8.55 -3.79
C LEU A 135 7.19 7.96 -4.42
N GLY A 136 7.51 6.71 -4.08
CA GLY A 136 8.74 6.07 -4.54
C GLY A 136 9.98 6.48 -3.75
N ALA A 137 9.81 7.10 -2.57
CA ALA A 137 10.92 7.49 -1.70
C ALA A 137 11.66 6.28 -1.11
N VAL A 138 11.03 5.11 -1.08
CA VAL A 138 11.54 3.90 -0.43
C VAL A 138 11.64 2.74 -1.43
N MET A 139 10.65 2.58 -2.30
CA MET A 139 10.63 1.61 -3.39
C MET A 139 11.42 2.15 -4.58
N HIS A 140 12.75 2.14 -4.43
CA HIS A 140 13.67 2.53 -5.50
C HIS A 140 13.64 1.56 -6.68
N GLU A 141 13.41 0.28 -6.39
CA GLU A 141 13.22 -0.80 -7.35
C GLU A 141 12.03 -1.65 -6.89
N ALA A 142 11.21 -2.13 -7.83
CA ALA A 142 10.11 -3.03 -7.51
C ALA A 142 10.65 -4.41 -7.11
N PRO A 143 10.20 -4.98 -5.97
CA PRO A 143 10.70 -6.27 -5.50
C PRO A 143 10.27 -7.46 -6.36
N ASP A 144 9.15 -7.31 -7.07
CA ASP A 144 8.56 -8.31 -7.96
C ASP A 144 7.61 -7.65 -8.98
N LEU A 145 6.99 -8.47 -9.83
CA LEU A 145 6.04 -8.02 -10.84
C LEU A 145 4.85 -7.25 -10.25
N PHE A 146 4.35 -7.63 -9.07
CA PHE A 146 3.21 -6.96 -8.43
C PHE A 146 3.61 -5.58 -7.90
N GLY A 147 4.83 -5.41 -7.42
CA GLY A 147 5.39 -4.10 -7.09
C GLY A 147 5.51 -3.18 -8.32
N ALA A 148 5.95 -3.72 -9.47
CA ALA A 148 6.06 -2.96 -10.71
C ALA A 148 4.69 -2.60 -11.28
N TYR A 149 3.73 -3.54 -11.27
CA TYR A 149 2.34 -3.27 -11.63
C TYR A 149 1.70 -2.25 -10.70
N ASN A 150 2.02 -2.26 -9.41
CA ASN A 150 1.52 -1.24 -8.50
C ASN A 150 2.00 0.16 -8.88
N ASP A 151 3.28 0.30 -9.23
CA ASP A 151 3.86 1.58 -9.65
C ASP A 151 3.32 2.07 -11.00
N ALA A 152 2.99 1.14 -11.90
CA ALA A 152 2.41 1.42 -13.22
C ALA A 152 0.91 1.75 -13.18
N PHE A 153 0.15 1.03 -12.35
CA PHE A 153 -1.31 0.94 -12.46
C PHE A 153 -2.05 1.38 -11.20
N GLY A 154 -1.35 1.81 -10.14
CA GLY A 154 -1.93 2.48 -8.98
C GLY A 154 -2.60 3.78 -9.40
N ALA A 155 -3.93 3.76 -9.53
CA ALA A 155 -4.71 4.87 -10.10
C ALA A 155 -4.63 6.14 -9.25
N ASP A 156 -4.93 6.03 -7.95
CA ASP A 156 -4.93 7.17 -7.03
C ASP A 156 -3.99 6.87 -5.84
N PRO A 157 -2.67 7.10 -5.97
CA PRO A 157 -1.75 6.92 -4.85
C PRO A 157 -2.07 7.88 -3.71
N VAL A 158 -2.15 7.36 -2.49
CA VAL A 158 -2.38 8.13 -1.27
C VAL A 158 -1.02 8.57 -0.71
N VAL A 159 -0.86 9.87 -0.47
CA VAL A 159 0.31 10.44 0.17
C VAL A 159 -0.04 10.88 1.59
N LEU A 160 0.79 10.50 2.56
CA LEU A 160 0.80 11.06 3.91
C LEU A 160 2.18 11.66 4.21
N ASP A 161 2.29 12.98 4.19
CA ASP A 161 3.53 13.70 4.47
C ASP A 161 3.37 14.54 5.73
N VAL A 162 4.10 14.18 6.78
CA VAL A 162 4.09 14.85 8.07
C VAL A 162 5.35 15.72 8.21
N PRO A 163 5.22 17.04 8.36
CA PRO A 163 6.38 17.93 8.49
C PRO A 163 7.28 17.61 9.69
N ARG A 164 8.52 18.09 9.60
CA ARG A 164 9.49 18.02 10.71
C ARG A 164 8.96 18.72 11.96
N ASN A 165 9.35 18.21 13.13
CA ASN A 165 9.01 18.75 14.46
C ASN A 165 7.50 18.82 14.78
N LEU A 166 6.66 18.05 14.08
CA LEU A 166 5.23 17.99 14.35
C LEU A 166 4.86 16.72 15.12
N VAL A 167 4.06 16.87 16.17
CA VAL A 167 3.47 15.76 16.92
C VAL A 167 1.96 15.73 16.67
N ILE A 168 1.47 14.62 16.11
CA ILE A 168 0.05 14.36 15.87
C ILE A 168 -0.43 13.32 16.87
N ASN A 169 -1.35 13.71 17.75
CA ASN A 169 -1.84 12.85 18.84
C ASN A 169 -2.98 11.91 18.42
N LEU A 170 -3.73 12.27 17.37
CA LEU A 170 -4.80 11.44 16.83
C LEU A 170 -4.28 10.61 15.65
N PRO A 171 -4.67 9.34 15.50
CA PRO A 171 -4.27 8.53 14.37
C PRO A 171 -4.87 9.06 13.06
N LEU A 172 -4.15 8.83 11.97
CA LEU A 172 -4.61 9.06 10.59
C LEU A 172 -4.99 7.71 9.97
N ALA A 173 -6.12 7.59 9.29
CA ALA A 173 -6.57 6.30 8.76
C ALA A 173 -6.65 6.27 7.23
N VAL A 174 -6.20 5.19 6.62
CA VAL A 174 -6.44 4.90 5.20
C VAL A 174 -7.18 3.57 5.10
N VAL A 175 -8.33 3.58 4.42
CA VAL A 175 -9.12 2.37 4.20
C VAL A 175 -9.21 2.08 2.71
N PHE A 176 -8.71 0.93 2.31
CA PHE A 176 -8.85 0.37 0.97
C PHE A 176 -9.99 -0.65 0.97
N TYR A 177 -10.94 -0.50 0.05
CA TYR A 177 -12.08 -1.39 -0.06
C TYR A 177 -12.31 -1.85 -1.51
N VAL A 178 -12.56 -3.14 -1.71
CA VAL A 178 -12.86 -3.74 -3.02
C VAL A 178 -14.13 -4.57 -2.96
N ASP A 179 -15.02 -4.43 -3.94
CA ASP A 179 -16.24 -5.25 -4.03
C ASP A 179 -16.64 -5.65 -5.46
N VAL A 180 -15.77 -5.39 -6.42
CA VAL A 180 -15.99 -5.77 -7.81
C VAL A 180 -15.40 -7.15 -8.05
N ALA A 181 -16.23 -8.09 -8.48
CA ALA A 181 -15.79 -9.43 -8.87
C ALA A 181 -14.90 -9.38 -10.12
N ASP A 182 -14.00 -10.37 -10.21
CA ASP A 182 -13.04 -10.57 -11.29
C ASP A 182 -12.18 -9.32 -11.55
N SER A 183 -11.91 -8.57 -10.48
CA SER A 183 -11.13 -7.33 -10.53
C SER A 183 -9.72 -7.48 -9.97
N ILE A 184 -8.82 -6.62 -10.44
CA ILE A 184 -7.51 -6.39 -9.83
C ILE A 184 -7.33 -4.92 -9.46
N THR A 185 -6.81 -4.67 -8.26
CA THR A 185 -6.50 -3.32 -7.77
C THR A 185 -5.09 -3.21 -7.20
N PHE A 186 -4.52 -2.01 -7.31
CA PHE A 186 -3.17 -1.70 -6.86
C PHE A 186 -3.15 -0.55 -5.84
N PRO A 187 -3.61 -0.77 -4.60
CA PRO A 187 -3.51 0.24 -3.55
C PRO A 187 -2.08 0.74 -3.36
N ARG A 188 -1.87 2.06 -3.35
CA ARG A 188 -0.55 2.66 -3.07
C ARG A 188 -0.67 3.68 -1.94
N LEU A 189 0.10 3.47 -0.89
CA LEU A 189 0.25 4.42 0.22
C LEU A 189 1.73 4.78 0.39
N SER A 190 2.06 6.05 0.29
CA SER A 190 3.42 6.54 0.54
C SER A 190 3.41 7.52 1.71
N VAL A 191 4.16 7.18 2.75
CA VAL A 191 4.21 7.88 4.02
C VAL A 191 5.60 8.45 4.26
N ARG A 192 5.68 9.73 4.62
CA ARG A 192 6.91 10.39 5.05
C ARG A 192 6.72 11.05 6.41
N GLY A 193 7.55 10.65 7.36
CA GLY A 193 7.70 11.34 8.64
C GLY A 193 8.91 12.26 8.60
N GLY A 194 8.70 13.57 8.64
CA GLY A 194 9.78 14.55 8.72
C GLY A 194 10.64 14.38 9.97
N GLU A 195 11.86 14.92 9.94
CA GLU A 195 12.79 14.89 11.08
C GLU A 195 12.11 15.31 12.39
N ASN A 196 12.32 14.54 13.47
CA ASN A 196 11.76 14.80 14.79
C ASN A 196 10.21 14.92 14.81
N SER A 197 9.50 14.31 13.86
CA SER A 197 8.04 14.18 13.88
C SER A 197 7.60 12.98 14.72
N GLN A 198 6.36 13.01 15.20
CA GLN A 198 5.74 11.87 15.88
C GLN A 198 4.27 11.75 15.49
N PHE A 199 3.86 10.61 14.96
CA PHE A 199 2.47 10.34 14.60
C PHE A 199 2.20 8.84 14.48
N SER A 200 0.92 8.51 14.35
CA SER A 200 0.48 7.15 14.06
C SER A 200 -0.49 7.14 12.89
N PHE A 201 -0.48 6.06 12.12
CA PHE A 201 -1.45 5.84 11.07
C PHE A 201 -1.93 4.38 11.03
N ILE A 202 -3.17 4.24 10.59
CA ILE A 202 -3.90 2.99 10.47
C ILE A 202 -4.12 2.73 8.99
N GLU A 203 -3.83 1.51 8.56
CA GLU A 203 -4.08 1.03 7.20
C GLU A 203 -5.05 -0.15 7.29
N ALA A 204 -6.13 -0.13 6.53
CA ALA A 204 -7.07 -1.24 6.47
C ALA A 204 -7.29 -1.67 5.02
N SER A 205 -7.12 -2.97 4.75
CA SER A 205 -7.48 -3.60 3.47
C SER A 205 -8.69 -4.49 3.70
N LEU A 206 -9.83 -4.08 3.14
CA LEU A 206 -11.14 -4.68 3.32
C LEU A 206 -11.75 -5.05 1.97
N SER A 207 -12.72 -5.96 1.95
CA SER A 207 -13.50 -6.26 0.74
C SER A 207 -14.82 -6.98 1.01
N SER A 208 -15.70 -6.97 0.01
CA SER A 208 -16.80 -7.95 -0.08
C SER A 208 -16.25 -9.35 -0.37
N ASP A 209 -17.08 -10.38 -0.19
CA ASP A 209 -16.76 -11.75 -0.62
C ASP A 209 -16.94 -11.92 -2.14
N VAL A 210 -15.96 -11.42 -2.89
CA VAL A 210 -15.89 -11.51 -4.36
C VAL A 210 -14.52 -12.02 -4.79
N PRO A 211 -14.41 -12.74 -5.93
CA PRO A 211 -13.12 -13.06 -6.50
C PRO A 211 -12.42 -11.77 -6.93
N ALA A 212 -11.26 -11.46 -6.36
CA ALA A 212 -10.48 -10.30 -6.72
C ALA A 212 -8.99 -10.50 -6.40
N VAL A 213 -8.13 -9.71 -7.03
CA VAL A 213 -6.71 -9.57 -6.69
C VAL A 213 -6.45 -8.18 -6.12
N VAL A 214 -5.78 -8.11 -4.99
CA VAL A 214 -5.34 -6.84 -4.38
C VAL A 214 -3.82 -6.90 -4.22
N ALA A 215 -3.11 -5.97 -4.84
CA ALA A 215 -1.65 -5.90 -4.77
C ALA A 215 -1.20 -4.57 -4.14
N PRO A 216 -1.31 -4.42 -2.81
CA PRO A 216 -0.99 -3.18 -2.13
C PRO A 216 0.51 -2.95 -2.01
N VAL A 217 0.94 -1.70 -2.13
CA VAL A 217 2.28 -1.26 -1.75
C VAL A 217 2.18 -0.10 -0.75
N THR A 218 2.83 -0.29 0.40
CA THR A 218 2.98 0.74 1.43
C THR A 218 4.45 1.07 1.64
N GLU A 219 4.81 2.34 1.47
CA GLU A 219 6.15 2.88 1.69
C GLU A 219 6.17 3.79 2.91
N VAL A 220 7.18 3.65 3.78
CA VAL A 220 7.33 4.50 4.97
C VAL A 220 8.76 5.01 5.10
N ALA A 221 8.97 6.28 4.77
CA ALA A 221 10.22 7.00 5.00
C ALA A 221 10.18 7.68 6.37
N VAL A 222 11.00 7.20 7.31
CA VAL A 222 11.07 7.73 8.68
C VAL A 222 12.30 8.62 8.85
N GLY A 223 12.10 9.93 8.89
CA GLY A 223 13.15 10.93 9.05
C GLY A 223 13.90 10.81 10.38
N GLY A 224 15.09 11.44 10.45
CA GLY A 224 15.93 11.38 11.66
C GLY A 224 15.18 11.81 12.92
N ALA A 225 15.36 11.07 14.02
CA ALA A 225 14.68 11.23 15.30
C ALA A 225 13.14 11.16 15.25
N ALA A 226 12.52 10.82 14.11
CA ALA A 226 11.08 10.67 14.00
C ALA A 226 10.60 9.38 14.67
N ARG A 227 9.33 9.36 15.09
CA ARG A 227 8.65 8.23 15.74
C ARG A 227 7.35 7.95 15.02
N VAL A 228 7.32 6.86 14.27
CA VAL A 228 6.16 6.51 13.43
C VAL A 228 5.60 5.18 13.90
N SER A 229 4.30 5.16 14.17
CA SER A 229 3.56 3.92 14.47
C SER A 229 2.59 3.59 13.34
N HIS A 230 2.68 2.39 12.80
CA HIS A 230 1.82 1.85 11.75
C HIS A 230 1.04 0.67 12.29
N SER A 231 -0.29 0.70 12.14
CA SER A 231 -1.17 -0.42 12.47
C SER A 231 -1.95 -0.82 11.22
N ALA A 232 -1.68 -2.01 10.71
CA ALA A 232 -2.34 -2.55 9.53
C ALA A 232 -3.36 -3.64 9.94
N LEU A 233 -4.56 -3.56 9.37
CA LEU A 233 -5.53 -4.64 9.34
C LEU A 233 -5.68 -5.12 7.90
N GLN A 234 -5.42 -6.40 7.68
CA GLN A 234 -5.79 -7.09 6.46
C GLN A 234 -6.94 -8.04 6.79
N ASP A 235 -8.11 -7.74 6.23
CA ASP A 235 -9.34 -8.52 6.40
C ASP A 235 -10.12 -8.48 5.07
N VAL A 236 -9.64 -9.28 4.10
CA VAL A 236 -10.24 -9.37 2.78
C VAL A 236 -11.08 -10.65 2.68
N GLY A 237 -12.07 -10.65 1.79
CA GLY A 237 -12.99 -11.76 1.61
C GLY A 237 -12.28 -13.07 1.25
N PRO A 238 -12.89 -14.23 1.55
CA PRO A 238 -12.26 -15.54 1.38
C PRO A 238 -11.95 -15.92 -0.08
N GLN A 239 -12.49 -15.20 -1.05
CA GLN A 239 -12.18 -15.37 -2.48
C GLN A 239 -11.06 -14.44 -2.99
N VAL A 240 -10.57 -13.53 -2.15
CA VAL A 240 -9.57 -12.54 -2.55
C VAL A 240 -8.16 -13.10 -2.46
N TRP A 241 -7.36 -12.82 -3.48
CA TRP A 241 -5.90 -13.00 -3.47
C TRP A 241 -5.25 -11.66 -3.12
N GLN A 242 -4.38 -11.66 -2.12
CA GLN A 242 -3.57 -10.49 -1.79
C GLN A 242 -2.07 -10.77 -1.95
N VAL A 243 -1.38 -9.89 -2.69
CA VAL A 243 0.08 -9.91 -2.82
C VAL A 243 0.63 -8.53 -2.47
N GLY A 244 0.90 -8.33 -1.17
CA GLY A 244 1.27 -7.05 -0.61
C GLY A 244 2.77 -6.87 -0.40
N THR A 245 3.20 -5.62 -0.48
CA THR A 245 4.55 -5.17 -0.15
C THR A 245 4.50 -3.99 0.81
N PHE A 246 5.24 -4.09 1.91
CA PHE A 246 5.51 -3.01 2.85
C PHE A 246 7.02 -2.74 2.85
N LEU A 247 7.42 -1.49 2.66
CA LEU A 247 8.82 -1.08 2.61
C LEU A 247 9.02 0.11 3.54
N ALA A 248 10.05 0.05 4.38
CA ALA A 248 10.41 1.15 5.25
C ALA A 248 11.90 1.46 5.23
N GLU A 249 12.23 2.75 5.28
CA GLU A 249 13.57 3.27 5.54
C GLU A 249 13.56 4.08 6.83
N VAL A 250 14.44 3.73 7.78
CA VAL A 250 14.48 4.34 9.13
C VAL A 250 15.77 5.11 9.34
N GLY A 251 15.63 6.44 9.50
CA GLY A 251 16.71 7.39 9.65
C GLY A 251 17.38 7.41 11.04
N GLN A 252 18.35 8.31 11.20
CA GLN A 252 19.22 8.36 12.39
C GLN A 252 18.41 8.58 13.67
N ASN A 253 18.62 7.74 14.69
CA ASN A 253 17.88 7.77 15.97
C ASN A 253 16.35 7.72 15.83
N ALA A 254 15.83 7.33 14.66
CA ALA A 254 14.40 7.25 14.41
C ALA A 254 13.84 5.90 14.85
N THR A 255 12.53 5.83 15.04
CA THR A 255 11.84 4.60 15.45
C THR A 255 10.61 4.36 14.58
N LEU A 256 10.53 3.14 14.05
CA LEU A 256 9.33 2.60 13.42
C LEU A 256 8.77 1.46 14.29
N ASP A 257 7.50 1.57 14.64
CA ASP A 257 6.71 0.49 15.23
C ASP A 257 5.62 0.10 14.23
N ALA A 258 5.76 -1.04 13.56
CA ALA A 258 4.77 -1.54 12.59
C ALA A 258 4.14 -2.84 13.09
N ALA A 259 2.81 -2.86 13.11
CA ALA A 259 2.01 -4.00 13.55
C ALA A 259 1.00 -4.39 12.47
N LEU A 260 0.87 -5.68 12.19
CA LEU A 260 -0.11 -6.23 11.24
C LEU A 260 -1.01 -7.27 11.91
N ALA A 261 -2.32 -7.11 11.77
CA ALA A 261 -3.28 -8.19 11.91
C ALA A 261 -3.68 -8.70 10.51
N ALA A 262 -3.48 -10.00 10.22
CA ALA A 262 -3.89 -10.61 8.95
C ALA A 262 -4.84 -11.79 9.20
N ILE A 263 -6.07 -11.68 8.69
CA ILE A 263 -7.17 -12.60 9.08
C ILE A 263 -8.08 -13.04 7.92
N GLY A 264 -7.76 -12.70 6.67
CA GLY A 264 -8.64 -12.99 5.53
C GLY A 264 -7.90 -13.27 4.23
N GLY A 265 -8.65 -13.59 3.18
CA GLY A 265 -8.15 -13.93 1.85
C GLY A 265 -7.99 -15.44 1.61
N SER A 266 -8.19 -15.88 0.36
CA SER A 266 -7.87 -17.24 -0.09
C SER A 266 -6.37 -17.50 -0.01
N TYR A 267 -5.60 -16.49 -0.41
CA TYR A 267 -4.16 -16.43 -0.30
C TYR A 267 -3.79 -14.98 -0.03
N ALA A 268 -3.13 -14.72 1.09
CA ALA A 268 -2.62 -13.39 1.43
C ALA A 268 -1.14 -13.47 1.74
N ARG A 269 -0.34 -12.87 0.87
CA ARG A 269 1.08 -12.67 1.08
C ARG A 269 1.36 -11.23 1.44
N LEU A 270 2.22 -11.02 2.43
CA LEU A 270 2.80 -9.71 2.70
C LEU A 270 4.31 -9.85 2.91
N ARG A 271 5.07 -9.15 2.07
CA ARG A 271 6.50 -8.90 2.27
C ARG A 271 6.68 -7.59 3.04
N MET A 272 7.46 -7.60 4.12
CA MET A 272 7.77 -6.42 4.92
C MET A 272 9.29 -6.21 5.00
N ASP A 273 9.81 -5.21 4.30
CA ASP A 273 11.23 -4.86 4.33
C ASP A 273 11.44 -3.61 5.19
N CYS A 274 12.35 -3.69 6.16
CA CYS A 274 12.71 -2.59 7.04
C CYS A 274 14.22 -2.36 6.97
N ARG A 275 14.62 -1.25 6.35
CA ARG A 275 16.02 -0.82 6.20
C ARG A 275 16.37 0.22 7.25
N LEU A 276 17.24 -0.14 8.19
CA LEU A 276 17.75 0.74 9.24
C LEU A 276 18.98 1.49 8.72
N VAL A 277 18.73 2.57 7.99
CA VAL A 277 19.73 3.33 7.21
C VAL A 277 20.48 4.38 8.03
N GLY A 278 19.93 4.80 9.18
CA GLY A 278 20.55 5.78 10.05
C GLY A 278 21.15 5.18 11.33
N ARG A 279 22.25 5.76 11.81
CA ARG A 279 22.86 5.34 13.09
C ARG A 279 21.83 5.43 14.22
N GLY A 280 21.72 4.40 15.07
CA GLY A 280 20.75 4.42 16.17
C GLY A 280 19.30 4.17 15.76
N ALA A 281 19.02 3.86 14.48
CA ALA A 281 17.68 3.55 14.01
C ALA A 281 17.11 2.30 14.69
N SER A 282 15.80 2.32 14.98
CA SER A 282 15.08 1.22 15.60
C SER A 282 13.87 0.81 14.76
N GLY A 283 13.72 -0.48 14.46
CA GLY A 283 12.58 -1.03 13.74
C GLY A 283 11.94 -2.20 14.49
N ASN A 284 10.69 -2.05 14.91
CA ASN A 284 9.92 -3.09 15.57
C ASN A 284 8.81 -3.54 14.62
N LEU A 285 8.90 -4.79 14.15
CA LEU A 285 7.88 -5.40 13.30
C LEU A 285 7.14 -6.48 14.09
N SER A 286 5.82 -6.39 14.14
CA SER A 286 4.99 -7.37 14.82
C SER A 286 3.80 -7.79 13.97
N SER A 287 3.38 -9.04 14.12
CA SER A 287 2.18 -9.53 13.47
C SER A 287 1.46 -10.60 14.30
N ALA A 288 0.14 -10.55 14.25
CA ALA A 288 -0.74 -11.65 14.59
C ALA A 288 -1.50 -12.05 13.33
N TYR A 289 -1.55 -13.35 13.05
CA TYR A 289 -2.29 -13.86 11.90
C TYR A 289 -3.07 -15.11 12.28
N PHE A 290 -4.26 -15.23 11.71
CA PHE A 290 -5.19 -16.31 11.99
C PHE A 290 -5.82 -16.75 10.68
N GLY A 291 -5.55 -17.99 10.27
CA GLY A 291 -6.11 -18.56 9.05
C GLY A 291 -7.18 -19.59 9.38
N ASP A 292 -8.18 -19.72 8.51
CA ASP A 292 -9.13 -20.84 8.54
C ASP A 292 -8.92 -21.83 7.38
N ASP A 293 -9.47 -23.04 7.54
CA ASP A 293 -9.59 -24.15 6.58
C ASP A 293 -8.62 -24.17 5.37
N HIS A 294 -8.87 -23.30 4.38
CA HIS A 294 -8.20 -23.29 3.08
C HIS A 294 -7.36 -22.04 2.81
N GLN A 295 -7.31 -21.09 3.75
CA GLN A 295 -6.54 -19.87 3.63
C GLN A 295 -5.04 -20.17 3.73
N MET A 296 -4.25 -19.41 2.98
CA MET A 296 -2.79 -19.37 3.15
C MET A 296 -2.35 -17.94 3.42
N LEU A 297 -1.83 -17.71 4.62
CA LEU A 297 -1.22 -16.46 5.04
C LEU A 297 0.32 -16.60 4.99
N ASP A 298 0.97 -15.91 4.06
CA ASP A 298 2.43 -15.92 3.85
C ASP A 298 3.03 -14.57 4.25
N LEU A 299 3.57 -14.53 5.46
CA LEU A 299 4.18 -13.32 6.02
C LEU A 299 5.70 -13.44 5.99
N ARG A 300 6.35 -12.47 5.31
CA ARG A 300 7.80 -12.46 5.14
C ARG A 300 8.36 -11.14 5.60
N THR A 301 9.50 -11.19 6.28
CA THR A 301 10.16 -9.98 6.77
C THR A 301 11.63 -9.96 6.41
N PHE A 302 12.12 -8.82 5.97
CA PHE A 302 13.54 -8.54 5.79
C PHE A 302 13.91 -7.34 6.67
N GLN A 303 14.93 -7.50 7.53
CA GLN A 303 15.41 -6.44 8.41
C GLN A 303 16.90 -6.20 8.11
N GLU A 304 17.20 -5.06 7.51
CA GLU A 304 18.55 -4.73 7.08
C GLU A 304 19.17 -3.67 7.98
N HIS A 305 20.27 -4.02 8.64
CA HIS A 305 21.05 -3.11 9.47
C HIS A 305 22.13 -2.44 8.62
N GLN A 306 21.81 -1.30 8.00
CA GLN A 306 22.72 -0.59 7.09
C GLN A 306 23.56 0.50 7.79
N ALA A 307 23.31 0.75 9.08
CA ALA A 307 24.08 1.68 9.91
C ALA A 307 24.42 1.11 11.29
N ALA A 308 25.38 1.75 11.96
CA ALA A 308 25.84 1.38 13.31
C ALA A 308 24.78 1.63 14.40
N ASP A 309 24.90 0.93 15.53
CA ASP A 309 24.06 1.08 16.72
C ASP A 309 22.55 0.91 16.47
N THR A 310 22.18 0.16 15.44
CA THR A 310 20.79 -0.09 15.05
C THR A 310 20.18 -1.25 15.83
N THR A 311 18.87 -1.18 16.12
CA THR A 311 18.13 -2.22 16.85
C THR A 311 16.91 -2.66 16.09
N SER A 312 16.64 -3.95 16.05
CA SER A 312 15.40 -4.49 15.48
C SER A 312 14.75 -5.48 16.42
N LYS A 313 13.41 -5.52 16.40
CA LYS A 313 12.61 -6.55 17.07
C LYS A 313 11.62 -7.13 16.08
N LEU A 314 11.44 -8.45 16.15
CA LEU A 314 10.51 -9.18 15.32
C LEU A 314 9.63 -10.07 16.22
N LEU A 315 8.32 -9.96 16.07
CA LEU A 315 7.36 -10.84 16.76
C LEU A 315 6.21 -11.22 15.84
N PHE A 316 6.24 -12.44 15.29
CA PHE A 316 5.20 -12.95 14.40
C PHE A 316 4.56 -14.17 15.06
N LYS A 317 3.24 -14.13 15.24
CA LYS A 317 2.45 -15.19 15.88
C LYS A 317 1.30 -15.60 14.98
N GLY A 318 1.30 -16.86 14.56
CA GLY A 318 0.20 -17.50 13.86
C GLY A 318 -0.62 -18.38 14.79
N ALA A 319 -1.93 -18.45 14.57
CA ALA A 319 -2.83 -19.42 15.19
C ALA A 319 -3.76 -20.04 14.15
#